data_AF-A0A960R012-F1
#
_entry.id   AF-A0A960R012-F1
#
_cell.length_a   1.000
_cell.length_b   1.000
_cell.length_c   1.000
_cell.angle_alpha   90.00
_cell.angle_beta   90.00
_cell.angle_gamma   90.00
#
_symmetry.space_group_name_H-M   'P 1'
#
loop_
_entity.id
_entity.type
_entity.pdbx_description
1 polymer ?
#
loop_
_entity_poly.entity_id
_entity_poly.type
_entity_poly.pdbx_seq_one_letter_code
_entity_poly.pdbx_strand_id
1 'polypeptide(L)'
;LNDILEGRAPLGYTQRFVQESDKLSLAPPLEATPLKVFENPFETVVIYEIINQGRRPVILRAQEMKPSLNSWVFLSAQELHLREVTLCIVATSK
;
A
#
# COMPACT_ATOMS: atom_id res chain seq x y z
N LEU A 1 -11.37 4.49 4.29
CA LEU A 1 -10.68 3.23 4.66
C LEU A 1 -11.60 2.03 4.56
N ASN A 2 -12.74 2.01 5.28
CA ASN A 2 -13.68 0.88 5.24
C ASN A 2 -14.14 0.52 3.82
N ASP A 3 -14.51 1.51 3.00
CA ASP A 3 -14.89 1.25 1.60
C ASP A 3 -13.79 0.51 0.82
N ILE A 4 -12.52 0.91 1.03
CA ILE A 4 -11.36 0.29 0.38
C ILE A 4 -11.19 -1.16 0.83
N LEU A 5 -11.33 -1.42 2.14
CA LEU A 5 -11.24 -2.77 2.71
C LEU A 5 -12.38 -3.68 2.23
N GLU A 6 -13.53 -3.10 1.88
CA GLU A 6 -14.66 -3.78 1.26
C GLU A 6 -14.54 -3.89 -0.27
N GLY A 7 -13.43 -3.43 -0.85
CA GLY A 7 -13.16 -3.49 -2.28
C GLY A 7 -13.86 -2.41 -3.12
N ARG A 8 -14.50 -1.43 -2.47
CA ARG A 8 -15.22 -0.30 -3.07
C ARG A 8 -14.33 0.94 -3.21
N ALA A 9 -14.68 1.82 -4.14
CA ALA A 9 -14.07 3.15 -4.21
C ALA A 9 -14.66 4.04 -3.10
N PRO A 10 -13.83 4.76 -2.32
CA PRO A 10 -14.34 5.69 -1.34
C PRO A 10 -15.06 6.88 -1.99
N LEU A 11 -16.03 7.45 -1.28
CA LEU A 11 -16.78 8.61 -1.77
C LEU A 11 -15.85 9.79 -2.06
N GLY A 12 -16.04 10.43 -3.22
CA GLY A 12 -15.24 11.58 -3.65
C GLY A 12 -13.91 11.21 -4.31
N TYR A 13 -13.61 9.93 -4.49
CA TYR A 13 -12.45 9.47 -5.24
C TYR A 13 -12.85 8.88 -6.58
N THR A 14 -11.97 9.06 -7.57
CA THR A 14 -12.02 8.36 -8.85
C THR A 14 -10.98 7.27 -8.85
N GLN A 15 -11.35 6.05 -9.27
CA GLN A 15 -10.37 5.01 -9.51
C GLN A 15 -9.71 5.24 -10.87
N ARG A 16 -8.37 5.23 -10.91
CA ARG A 16 -7.61 5.23 -12.16
C ARG A 16 -6.76 3.97 -12.30
N PHE A 17 -6.22 3.77 -13.50
CA PHE A 17 -5.25 2.70 -13.75
C PHE A 17 -3.96 2.95 -12.97
N VAL A 18 -3.35 1.85 -12.53
CA VAL A 18 -2.02 1.82 -11.94
C VAL A 18 -1.00 2.28 -12.98
N GLN A 19 -0.09 3.15 -12.57
CA GLN A 19 1.01 3.68 -13.36
C GLN A 19 2.35 3.27 -12.74
N GLU A 20 3.42 3.34 -13.51
CA GLU A 20 4.78 3.06 -13.03
C GLU A 20 5.20 3.95 -11.86
N SER A 21 4.72 5.19 -11.82
CA SER A 21 4.95 6.14 -10.72
C SER A 21 4.28 5.74 -9.40
N ASP A 22 3.32 4.81 -9.43
CA ASP A 22 2.64 4.31 -8.24
C ASP A 22 3.36 3.12 -7.61
N LYS A 23 4.54 2.72 -8.11
CA LYS A 23 5.32 1.63 -7.50
C LYS A 23 5.90 2.08 -6.16
N LEU A 24 5.80 1.19 -5.17
CA LEU A 24 6.43 1.36 -3.87
C LEU A 24 7.68 0.47 -3.80
N SER A 25 8.85 1.08 -3.74
CA SER A 25 10.11 0.35 -3.57
C SER A 25 10.31 0.00 -2.11
N LEU A 26 10.35 -1.30 -1.80
CA LEU A 26 10.66 -1.81 -0.47
C LEU A 26 12.05 -2.44 -0.44
N ALA A 27 12.67 -2.45 0.73
CA ALA A 27 13.92 -3.17 0.92
C ALA A 27 13.67 -4.69 0.83
N PRO A 28 14.56 -5.45 0.18
CA PRO A 28 14.50 -6.90 0.23
C PRO A 28 14.43 -7.41 1.69
N PRO A 29 13.62 -8.43 1.98
CA PRO A 29 13.03 -9.37 1.02
C PRO A 29 11.56 -9.05 0.65
N LEU A 30 11.09 -7.83 0.90
CA LEU A 30 9.72 -7.44 0.63
C LEU A 30 9.57 -6.96 -0.82
N GLU A 31 8.50 -7.37 -1.48
CA GLU A 31 8.09 -6.85 -2.78
C GLU A 31 6.68 -6.27 -2.65
N ALA A 32 6.43 -5.11 -3.26
CA ALA A 32 5.13 -4.47 -3.27
C ALA A 32 4.59 -4.36 -4.71
N THR A 33 3.37 -4.83 -4.92
CA THR A 33 2.65 -4.74 -6.19
C THR A 33 1.45 -3.82 -6.04
N PRO A 34 1.38 -2.68 -6.75
CA PRO A 34 0.20 -1.82 -6.72
C PRO A 34 -1.00 -2.52 -7.38
N LEU A 35 -2.13 -2.55 -6.68
CA LEU A 35 -3.38 -3.18 -7.13
C LEU A 35 -4.39 -2.17 -7.66
N LYS A 36 -4.60 -1.08 -6.91
CA LYS A 36 -5.59 -0.05 -7.22
C LYS A 36 -5.08 1.33 -6.81
N VAL A 37 -5.52 2.34 -7.55
CA VAL A 37 -5.27 3.75 -7.24
C VAL A 37 -6.60 4.50 -7.22
N PHE A 38 -6.84 5.21 -6.14
CA PHE A 38 -7.94 6.15 -5.99
C PHE A 38 -7.37 7.56 -5.84
N GLU A 39 -7.91 8.51 -6.57
CA GLU A 39 -7.45 9.89 -6.52
C GLU A 39 -8.61 10.87 -6.38
N ASN A 40 -8.32 11.97 -5.71
CA ASN A 40 -9.16 13.15 -5.68
C ASN A 40 -8.24 14.41 -5.81
N PRO A 41 -8.79 15.63 -5.78
CA PRO A 41 -7.99 16.85 -5.89
C PRO A 41 -6.96 17.06 -4.76
N PHE A 42 -7.15 16.46 -3.59
CA PHE A 42 -6.36 16.70 -2.38
C PHE A 42 -5.39 15.58 -2.02
N GLU A 43 -5.67 14.34 -2.44
CA GLU A 43 -4.86 13.19 -2.10
C GLU A 43 -4.96 12.06 -3.13
N THR A 44 -3.99 11.16 -3.06
CA THR A 44 -3.94 9.92 -3.83
C THR A 44 -3.79 8.76 -2.86
N VAL A 45 -4.62 7.73 -3.01
CA VAL A 45 -4.59 6.49 -2.23
C VAL A 45 -4.22 5.33 -3.15
N VAL A 46 -3.18 4.58 -2.80
CA VAL A 46 -2.71 3.41 -3.52
C VAL A 46 -2.80 2.20 -2.61
N ILE A 47 -3.40 1.12 -3.11
CA ILE A 47 -3.42 -0.18 -2.44
C ILE A 47 -2.31 -1.03 -3.03
N TYR A 48 -1.50 -1.61 -2.16
CA TYR A 48 -0.43 -2.52 -2.49
C TYR A 48 -0.72 -3.90 -1.90
N GLU A 49 -0.33 -4.91 -2.67
CA GLU A 49 -0.06 -6.24 -2.17
C GLU A 49 1.42 -6.32 -1.80
N ILE A 50 1.73 -6.66 -0.55
CA ILE A 50 3.10 -6.88 -0.10
C ILE A 50 3.32 -8.36 0.15
N ILE A 51 4.37 -8.92 -0.44
CA ILE A 51 4.79 -10.30 -0.26
C ILE A 51 6.19 -10.38 0.35
N ASN A 52 6.41 -11.33 1.26
CA ASN A 52 7.73 -11.67 1.77
C ASN A 52 8.36 -12.81 0.94
N GLN A 53 9.29 -12.46 0.06
CA GLN A 53 10.06 -13.42 -0.77
C GLN A 53 11.25 -14.04 -0.03
N GLY A 54 11.42 -13.73 1.26
CA GLY A 54 12.56 -14.11 2.06
C GLY A 54 12.56 -15.58 2.44
N ARG A 55 13.27 -15.91 3.52
CA ARG A 55 13.25 -17.25 4.15
C ARG A 55 12.89 -17.20 5.63
N ARG A 56 12.60 -16.01 6.15
CA ARG A 56 12.33 -15.72 7.56
C ARG A 56 11.16 -14.74 7.65
N PRO A 57 10.42 -14.73 8.76
CA PRO A 57 9.44 -13.70 9.01
C PRO A 57 10.06 -12.30 9.01
N VAL A 58 9.30 -11.31 8.55
CA VAL A 58 9.67 -9.90 8.51
C VAL A 58 8.62 -9.10 9.24
N ILE A 59 9.07 -8.23 10.15
CA ILE A 59 8.19 -7.27 10.83
C ILE A 59 7.98 -6.09 9.89
N LEU A 60 6.72 -5.76 9.62
CA LEU A 60 6.35 -4.61 8.81
C LEU A 60 6.21 -3.36 9.68
N ARG A 61 6.86 -2.28 9.26
CA ARG A 61 6.74 -0.98 9.90
C ARG A 61 6.15 0.01 8.92
N ALA A 62 5.07 0.68 9.32
CA ALA A 62 4.40 1.70 8.51
C ALA A 62 5.38 2.79 8.03
N GLN A 63 6.38 3.14 8.84
CA GLN A 63 7.40 4.15 8.52
C GLN A 63 8.25 3.77 7.30
N GLU A 64 8.50 2.47 7.07
CA GLU A 64 9.31 1.97 5.95
C GLU A 64 8.53 1.98 4.63
N MET A 65 7.21 2.16 4.70
CA MET A 65 6.28 2.19 3.56
C MET A 65 5.87 3.61 3.16
N LYS A 66 6.34 4.63 3.91
CA LYS A 66 5.98 6.04 3.67
C LYS A 66 6.81 6.63 2.53
N PRO A 67 6.22 6.98 1.38
CA PRO A 67 6.94 7.65 0.30
C PRO A 67 7.27 9.12 0.64
N SER A 68 6.51 9.74 1.52
CA SER A 68 6.71 11.14 1.94
C SER A 68 6.23 11.38 3.37
N LEU A 69 6.60 12.52 3.97
CA LEU A 69 6.13 12.92 5.29
C LEU A 69 4.61 13.19 5.32
N ASN A 70 4.03 13.58 4.19
CA ASN A 70 2.60 13.87 4.04
C ASN A 70 1.79 12.62 3.65
N SER A 71 2.29 11.43 4.04
CA SER A 71 1.61 10.18 3.80
C SER A 71 1.14 9.51 5.09
N TRP A 72 -0.03 8.88 5.01
CA TRP A 72 -0.48 7.91 6.00
C TRP A 72 -0.48 6.51 5.41
N VAL A 73 -0.21 5.52 6.27
CA VAL A 73 -0.04 4.12 5.88
C VAL A 73 -0.92 3.26 6.79
N PHE A 74 -1.66 2.35 6.19
CA PHE A 74 -2.35 1.27 6.89
C PHE A 74 -1.75 -0.07 6.46
N LEU A 75 -1.46 -0.92 7.45
CA LEU A 75 -0.96 -2.27 7.25
C LEU A 75 -1.98 -3.26 7.80
N SER A 76 -2.38 -4.23 6.96
CA SER A 76 -3.31 -5.28 7.41
C SER A 76 -2.63 -6.33 8.30
N ALA A 77 -1.29 -6.40 8.30
CA ALA A 77 -0.50 -7.26 9.17
C ALA A 77 0.76 -6.51 9.66
N GLN A 78 1.23 -6.84 10.87
CA GLN A 78 2.47 -6.30 11.43
C GLN A 78 3.67 -7.21 11.20
N GLU A 79 3.42 -8.45 10.77
CA GLU A 79 4.43 -9.45 10.47
C GLU A 79 3.99 -10.24 9.24
N LEU A 80 4.95 -10.57 8.38
CA LEU A 80 4.76 -11.45 7.23
C LEU A 80 5.69 -12.64 7.35
N HIS A 81 5.15 -13.84 7.44
CA HIS A 81 5.92 -15.07 7.31
C HIS A 81 6.29 -15.33 5.84
N LEU A 82 7.04 -16.41 5.63
CA LEU A 82 7.52 -16.82 4.31
C LEU A 82 6.37 -16.93 3.29
N ARG A 83 6.46 -16.22 2.16
CA ARG A 83 5.47 -16.22 1.07
C ARG A 83 4.07 -15.76 1.50
N GLU A 84 3.92 -15.22 2.69
CA GLU A 84 2.68 -14.58 3.08
C GLU A 84 2.53 -13.26 2.34
N VAL A 85 1.26 -12.93 2.14
CA VAL A 85 0.81 -11.75 1.40
C VAL A 85 -0.08 -10.93 2.33
N THR A 86 0.08 -9.61 2.31
CA THR A 86 -0.77 -8.69 3.05
C THR A 86 -1.09 -7.44 2.26
N LEU A 87 -2.14 -6.75 2.66
CA LEU A 87 -2.52 -5.47 2.08
C LEU A 87 -1.84 -4.31 2.82
N CYS A 88 -1.33 -3.38 2.05
CA CYS A 88 -0.84 -2.09 2.51
C CYS A 88 -1.58 -0.99 1.75
N ILE A 89 -2.07 0.02 2.47
CA ILE A 89 -2.73 1.18 1.87
C ILE A 89 -1.88 2.38 2.20
N VAL A 90 -1.43 3.10 1.17
CA VAL A 90 -0.70 4.35 1.31
C VAL A 90 -1.54 5.46 0.74
N ALA A 91 -1.71 6.52 1.50
CA ALA A 91 -2.38 7.72 1.05
C ALA A 91 -1.44 8.90 1.19
N THR A 92 -1.33 9.69 0.13
CA THR A 92 -0.41 10.82 0.03
C THR A 92 -1.21 12.08 -0.27
N SER A 93 -1.11 13.07 0.62
CA SER A 93 -1.66 14.40 0.37
C SER A 93 -0.83 15.16 -0.67
N LYS A 94 -1.51 15.91 -1.52
CA LYS A 94 -0.91 16.76 -2.57
C LYS A 94 -0.52 18.13 -2.04
#